data_AF-A0A4V1UV70-F1
#
_entry.id   AF-A0A4V1UV70-F1
#
_cell.length_a   1.000
_cell.length_b   1.000
_cell.length_c   1.000
_cell.angle_alpha   90.00
_cell.angle_beta   90.00
_cell.angle_gamma   90.00
#
_symmetry.space_group_name_H-M   'P 1'
#
loop_
_entity.id
_entity.type
_entity.pdbx_description
1 polymer ?
#
loop_
_entity_poly.entity_id
_entity_poly.type
_entity_poly.pdbx_seq_one_letter_code
_entity_poly.pdbx_strand_id
1 'polypeptide(L)'
;MIRLLKFFWWSFLAVFCGLLLVLSGAFLYLSPSLPSVDALRSVELQIPLRVFSSDGKLIAEFGEMRRSPIKFAEIPPHFIQALLSAEDDNFENHYGVDPSSLMRAASQLVRSGHIQTGGSTITMQVAKNYFLTSERSFSRKITEILLALQIERQLTKDEILELYVNKIYLGNRAYGIEAAAQVYY
;
A
#
# COMPACT_ATOMS: atom_id res chain seq x y z
N MET A 1 45.68 -10.76 -8.44
CA MET A 1 44.28 -10.90 -8.92
C MET A 1 43.39 -11.68 -7.94
N ILE A 2 43.72 -12.93 -7.55
CA ILE A 2 42.90 -13.78 -6.66
C ILE A 2 42.65 -13.18 -5.26
N ARG A 3 43.62 -12.47 -4.67
CA ARG A 3 43.46 -11.82 -3.35
C ARG A 3 42.44 -10.68 -3.36
N LEU A 4 42.41 -9.88 -4.43
CA LEU A 4 41.41 -8.81 -4.60
C LEU A 4 40.01 -9.38 -4.77
N LEU A 5 39.85 -10.43 -5.58
CA LEU A 5 38.56 -11.08 -5.77
C LEU A 5 38.01 -11.68 -4.46
N LYS A 6 38.88 -12.32 -3.67
CA LYS A 6 38.52 -12.80 -2.33
C LYS A 6 38.09 -11.64 -1.42
N PHE A 7 38.82 -10.52 -1.41
CA PHE A 7 38.45 -9.36 -0.60
C PHE A 7 37.07 -8.80 -0.95
N PHE A 8 36.76 -8.61 -2.24
CA PHE A 8 35.43 -8.19 -2.68
C PHE A 8 34.34 -9.21 -2.32
N TRP A 9 34.62 -10.51 -2.46
CA TRP A 9 33.67 -11.57 -2.09
C TRP A 9 33.36 -11.56 -0.58
N TRP A 10 34.39 -11.50 0.27
CA TRP A 10 34.22 -11.44 1.73
C TRP A 10 33.53 -10.14 2.18
N SER A 11 33.81 -9.02 1.52
CA SER A 11 33.14 -7.74 1.79
C SER A 11 31.66 -7.79 1.41
N PHE A 12 31.33 -8.33 0.23
CA PHE A 12 29.94 -8.54 -0.19
C PHE A 12 29.19 -9.47 0.77
N LEU A 13 29.81 -10.59 1.15
CA LEU A 13 29.23 -11.54 2.10
C LEU A 13 28.98 -10.89 3.47
N ALA A 14 29.93 -10.09 3.97
CA ALA A 14 29.77 -9.39 5.24
C ALA A 14 28.63 -8.37 5.21
N VAL A 15 28.51 -7.59 4.12
CA VAL A 15 27.40 -6.65 3.93
C VAL A 15 26.06 -7.38 3.84
N PHE A 16 26.00 -8.47 3.07
CA PHE A 16 24.80 -9.28 2.92
C PHE A 16 24.34 -9.88 4.26
N CYS A 17 25.25 -10.50 5.02
CA CYS A 17 24.96 -11.03 6.35
C CYS A 17 24.55 -9.92 7.33
N GLY A 18 25.21 -8.77 7.30
CA GLY A 18 24.84 -7.61 8.13
C GLY A 18 23.44 -7.10 7.82
N LEU A 19 23.08 -7.00 6.53
CA LEU A 19 21.75 -6.58 6.11
C LEU A 19 20.68 -7.60 6.52
N LEU A 20 20.96 -8.91 6.38
CA LEU A 20 20.09 -9.97 6.88
C LEU A 20 19.88 -9.87 8.39
N LEU A 21 20.95 -9.67 9.17
CA LEU A 21 20.84 -9.52 10.63
C LEU A 21 19.99 -8.30 11.01
N VAL A 22 20.15 -7.16 10.33
CA VAL A 22 19.33 -5.97 10.57
C VAL A 22 17.87 -6.23 10.23
N LEU A 23 17.59 -6.85 9.09
CA LEU A 23 16.22 -7.20 8.70
C LEU A 23 15.58 -8.21 9.65
N SER A 24 16.32 -9.24 10.06
CA SER A 24 15.86 -10.24 11.04
C SER A 24 15.66 -9.62 12.42
N GLY A 25 16.54 -8.74 12.86
CA GLY A 25 16.38 -8.01 14.12
C GLY A 25 15.14 -7.10 14.10
N ALA A 26 14.95 -6.36 13.01
CA ALA A 26 13.76 -5.54 12.81
C ALA A 26 12.49 -6.39 12.76
N PHE A 27 12.53 -7.54 12.09
CA PHE A 27 11.42 -8.49 12.04
C PHE A 27 11.06 -9.01 13.44
N LEU A 28 12.03 -9.50 14.21
CA LEU A 28 11.78 -10.03 15.55
C LEU A 28 11.30 -8.95 16.53
N TYR A 29 11.74 -7.71 16.36
CA TYR A 29 11.32 -6.59 17.19
C TYR A 29 9.92 -6.08 16.84
N LEU A 30 9.60 -5.95 15.54
CA LEU A 30 8.34 -5.35 15.07
C LEU A 30 7.21 -6.37 14.93
N SER A 31 7.52 -7.62 14.55
CA SER A 31 6.51 -8.66 14.29
C SER A 31 5.55 -8.89 15.46
N PRO A 32 5.98 -8.91 16.74
CA PRO A 32 5.06 -9.11 17.87
C PRO A 32 4.07 -7.95 18.07
N SER A 33 4.39 -6.77 17.56
CA SER A 33 3.56 -5.56 17.68
C SER A 33 2.70 -5.31 16.45
N LEU A 34 2.74 -6.18 15.42
CA LEU A 34 1.92 -6.02 14.24
C LEU A 34 0.46 -6.29 14.56
N PRO A 35 -0.47 -5.41 14.13
CA PRO A 35 -1.89 -5.68 14.25
C PRO A 35 -2.29 -6.89 13.41
N SER A 36 -3.36 -7.59 13.81
CA SER A 36 -3.89 -8.67 13.00
C SER A 36 -4.45 -8.16 11.68
N VAL A 37 -4.04 -8.79 10.59
CA VAL A 37 -4.52 -8.52 9.23
C VAL A 37 -5.96 -9.02 9.04
N ASP A 38 -6.44 -9.98 9.84
CA ASP A 38 -7.83 -10.45 9.79
C ASP A 38 -8.84 -9.32 10.03
N ALA A 39 -8.43 -8.27 10.76
CA ALA A 39 -9.25 -7.09 10.99
C ALA A 39 -9.60 -6.34 9.68
N LEU A 40 -8.86 -6.54 8.59
CA LEU A 40 -9.18 -5.93 7.29
C LEU A 40 -10.47 -6.49 6.67
N ARG A 41 -10.85 -7.73 6.99
CA ARG A 41 -12.10 -8.33 6.46
C ARG A 41 -13.35 -7.81 7.17
N SER A 42 -13.20 -7.33 8.40
CA SER A 42 -14.29 -6.82 9.23
C SER A 42 -14.20 -5.31 9.46
N VAL A 43 -13.36 -4.61 8.71
CA VAL A 43 -13.18 -3.17 8.88
C VAL A 43 -14.43 -2.42 8.43
N GLU A 44 -15.06 -1.72 9.37
CA GLU A 44 -16.16 -0.82 9.05
C GLU A 44 -15.61 0.53 8.61
N LEU A 45 -15.81 0.86 7.33
CA LEU A 45 -15.46 2.17 6.81
C LEU A 45 -16.50 3.20 7.26
N GLN A 46 -16.05 4.40 7.60
CA GLN A 46 -16.97 5.51 7.92
C GLN A 46 -17.73 5.92 6.66
N ILE A 47 -19.05 5.74 6.66
CA ILE A 47 -19.96 6.12 5.58
C ILE A 47 -20.74 7.37 6.02
N PRO A 48 -20.87 8.41 5.18
CA PRO A 48 -21.64 9.60 5.51
C PRO A 48 -23.14 9.32 5.56
N LEU A 49 -23.87 10.08 6.38
CA LEU A 49 -25.33 10.10 6.38
C LEU A 49 -25.82 10.85 5.13
N ARG A 50 -26.68 10.22 4.35
CA ARG A 50 -27.29 10.83 3.15
C ARG A 50 -28.79 10.99 3.34
N VAL A 51 -29.30 12.17 3.01
CA VAL A 51 -30.72 12.50 3.01
C VAL A 51 -31.19 12.58 1.57
N PHE A 52 -32.19 11.77 1.22
CA PHE A 52 -32.77 11.72 -0.12
C PHE A 52 -34.21 12.25 -0.10
N SER A 53 -34.64 12.83 -1.22
CA SER A 53 -36.04 13.15 -1.48
C SER A 53 -36.87 11.89 -1.77
N SER A 54 -38.20 12.02 -1.78
CA SER A 54 -39.10 10.92 -2.15
C SER A 54 -38.94 10.43 -3.59
N ASP A 55 -38.38 11.26 -4.49
CA ASP A 55 -38.00 10.89 -5.86
C ASP A 55 -36.54 10.39 -5.98
N GLY A 56 -35.86 10.14 -4.86
CA GLY A 56 -34.54 9.49 -4.82
C GLY A 56 -33.34 10.41 -5.07
N LYS A 57 -33.54 11.73 -5.13
CA LYS A 57 -32.44 12.70 -5.33
C LYS A 57 -31.74 13.00 -4.02
N LEU A 58 -30.41 13.08 -4.05
CA LEU A 58 -29.62 13.46 -2.89
C LEU A 58 -29.89 14.93 -2.54
N ILE A 59 -30.41 15.18 -1.33
CA ILE A 59 -30.68 16.52 -0.79
C ILE A 59 -29.47 17.02 0.00
N ALA A 60 -28.94 16.18 0.88
CA ALA A 60 -27.85 16.55 1.77
C ALA A 60 -26.99 15.34 2.14
N GLU A 61 -25.72 15.60 2.44
CA GLU A 61 -24.76 14.61 2.93
C GLU A 61 -24.04 15.17 4.16
N PHE A 62 -24.01 14.38 5.24
CA PHE A 62 -23.40 14.73 6.52
C PHE A 62 -22.30 13.73 6.89
N GLY A 63 -21.13 14.24 7.22
CA GLY A 63 -19.95 13.45 7.56
C GLY A 63 -18.68 14.18 7.14
N GLU A 64 -17.57 13.94 7.84
CA GLU A 64 -16.29 14.54 7.47
C GLU A 64 -15.72 13.94 6.18
N MET A 65 -16.00 12.66 5.93
CA MET A 65 -15.52 11.90 4.79
C MET A 65 -16.67 11.57 3.84
N ARG A 66 -16.48 11.87 2.55
CA ARG A 66 -17.32 11.33 1.48
C ARG A 66 -16.83 9.94 1.14
N ARG A 67 -17.68 8.94 1.27
CA ARG A 67 -17.35 7.55 0.97
C ARG A 67 -18.59 6.81 0.49
N SER A 68 -18.42 6.02 -0.57
CA SER A 68 -19.45 5.10 -1.06
C SER A 68 -18.74 3.79 -1.39
N PRO A 69 -18.64 2.85 -0.44
CA PRO A 69 -17.90 1.62 -0.68
C PRO A 69 -18.51 0.82 -1.82
N ILE A 70 -17.67 0.26 -2.68
CA ILE A 70 -18.06 -0.62 -3.78
C ILE A 70 -17.28 -1.93 -3.70
N LYS A 71 -17.88 -3.02 -4.16
CA LYS A 71 -17.20 -4.32 -4.24
C LYS A 71 -16.28 -4.35 -5.45
N PHE A 72 -15.28 -5.24 -5.42
CA PHE A 72 -14.36 -5.45 -6.53
C PHE A 72 -15.09 -5.70 -7.86
N ALA A 73 -16.14 -6.53 -7.83
CA ALA A 73 -16.93 -6.89 -9.00
C ALA A 73 -17.69 -5.70 -9.64
N GLU A 74 -17.84 -4.58 -8.92
CA GLU A 74 -18.50 -3.37 -9.40
C GLU A 74 -17.50 -2.40 -10.06
N ILE A 75 -16.20 -2.64 -9.90
CA ILE A 75 -15.16 -1.78 -10.48
C ILE A 75 -15.05 -2.06 -11.98
N PRO A 76 -15.12 -1.04 -12.85
CA PRO A 76 -14.93 -1.25 -14.28
C PRO A 76 -13.55 -1.86 -14.60
N PRO A 77 -13.45 -2.91 -15.43
CA PRO A 77 -12.16 -3.55 -15.73
C PRO A 77 -11.11 -2.61 -16.31
N HIS A 78 -11.53 -1.65 -17.14
CA HIS A 78 -10.63 -0.62 -17.68
C HIS A 78 -10.07 0.31 -16.60
N PHE A 79 -10.84 0.57 -15.54
CA PHE A 79 -10.35 1.36 -14.41
C PHE A 79 -9.27 0.59 -13.64
N ILE A 80 -9.47 -0.71 -13.40
CA ILE A 80 -8.46 -1.58 -12.77
C ILE A 80 -7.17 -1.55 -13.59
N GLN A 81 -7.25 -1.76 -14.91
CA GLN A 81 -6.08 -1.73 -15.79
C GLN A 81 -5.33 -0.39 -15.73
N ALA A 82 -6.08 0.73 -15.80
CA ALA A 82 -5.48 2.06 -15.70
C ALA A 82 -4.80 2.27 -14.34
N LEU A 83 -5.46 1.88 -13.25
CA LEU A 83 -4.93 1.98 -11.90
C LEU A 83 -3.63 1.17 -11.74
N LEU A 84 -3.64 -0.11 -12.13
CA LEU A 84 -2.47 -0.96 -12.06
C LEU A 84 -1.32 -0.40 -12.89
N SER A 85 -1.59 0.06 -14.12
CA SER A 85 -0.54 0.65 -14.97
C SER A 85 0.11 1.90 -14.39
N ALA A 86 -0.62 2.66 -13.55
CA ALA A 86 -0.14 3.90 -12.95
C ALA A 86 0.52 3.68 -11.59
N GLU A 87 -0.04 2.81 -10.76
CA GLU A 87 0.35 2.64 -9.35
C GLU A 87 1.24 1.42 -9.11
N ASP A 88 1.00 0.30 -9.81
CA ASP A 88 1.63 -0.99 -9.54
C ASP A 88 1.48 -1.96 -10.74
N ASP A 89 2.35 -1.79 -11.73
CA ASP A 89 2.28 -2.51 -13.02
C ASP A 89 2.59 -4.00 -12.90
N ASN A 90 3.23 -4.42 -11.81
CA ASN A 90 3.58 -5.80 -11.51
C ASN A 90 2.72 -6.42 -10.39
N PHE A 91 1.57 -5.79 -10.08
CA PHE A 91 0.71 -6.15 -8.95
C PHE A 91 0.39 -7.64 -8.87
N GLU A 92 0.02 -8.26 -9.99
CA GLU A 92 -0.39 -9.67 -10.04
C GLU A 92 0.75 -10.65 -9.75
N ASN A 93 1.99 -10.27 -10.00
CA ASN A 93 3.12 -11.21 -9.94
C ASN A 93 3.95 -11.11 -8.66
N HIS A 94 3.82 -10.02 -7.91
CA HIS A 94 4.56 -9.85 -6.66
C HIS A 94 3.73 -10.30 -5.45
N TYR A 95 4.39 -10.53 -4.33
CA TYR A 95 3.75 -10.96 -3.09
C TYR A 95 3.83 -9.85 -2.03
N GLY A 96 3.04 -8.79 -2.21
CA GLY A 96 3.00 -7.63 -1.33
C GLY A 96 4.09 -6.59 -1.52
N VAL A 97 5.28 -6.97 -1.97
CA VAL A 97 6.39 -6.06 -2.21
C VAL A 97 7.03 -6.41 -3.55
N ASP A 98 7.35 -5.39 -4.34
CA ASP A 98 8.13 -5.52 -5.57
C ASP A 98 9.59 -5.09 -5.32
N PRO A 99 10.54 -6.05 -5.25
CA PRO A 99 11.95 -5.74 -5.06
C PRO A 99 12.52 -4.88 -6.19
N SER A 100 12.02 -5.04 -7.42
CA SER A 100 12.54 -4.31 -8.58
C SER A 100 12.20 -2.81 -8.48
N SER A 101 10.95 -2.49 -8.12
CA SER A 101 10.51 -1.12 -7.85
C SER A 101 11.21 -0.51 -6.63
N LEU A 102 11.42 -1.27 -5.56
CA LEU A 102 12.18 -0.80 -4.40
C LEU A 102 13.64 -0.50 -4.73
N MET A 103 14.32 -1.39 -5.45
CA MET A 103 15.70 -1.19 -5.87
C MET A 103 15.82 0.00 -6.82
N ARG A 104 14.88 0.16 -7.76
CA ARG A 104 14.80 1.32 -8.65
C ARG A 104 14.67 2.63 -7.84
N ALA A 105 13.72 2.70 -6.91
CA ALA A 105 13.52 3.87 -6.06
C ALA A 105 14.75 4.17 -5.18
N ALA A 106 15.37 3.14 -4.59
CA ALA A 106 16.59 3.28 -3.80
C ALA A 106 17.77 3.80 -4.65
N SER A 107 17.92 3.29 -5.88
CA SER A 107 18.97 3.75 -6.80
C SER A 107 18.80 5.22 -7.21
N GLN A 108 17.57 5.68 -7.38
CA GLN A 108 17.27 7.09 -7.66
C GLN A 108 17.57 7.98 -6.47
N LEU A 109 17.26 7.53 -5.25
CA LEU A 109 17.59 8.24 -4.02
C LEU A 109 19.10 8.43 -3.88
N VAL A 110 19.89 7.37 -4.13
CA VAL A 110 21.36 7.44 -4.08
C VAL A 110 21.93 8.35 -5.17
N ARG A 111 21.38 8.31 -6.38
CA ARG A 111 21.90 9.09 -7.52
C ARG A 111 21.50 10.55 -7.49
N SER A 112 20.26 10.83 -7.11
CA SER A 112 19.68 12.17 -7.23
C SER A 112 19.48 12.88 -5.90
N GLY A 113 19.58 12.19 -4.76
CA GLY A 113 19.33 12.74 -3.42
C GLY A 113 17.85 12.78 -3.03
N HIS A 114 16.94 12.41 -3.92
CA HIS A 114 15.49 12.40 -3.68
C HIS A 114 14.86 11.19 -4.37
N ILE A 115 13.71 10.74 -3.86
CA ILE A 115 12.91 9.69 -4.50
C ILE A 115 12.08 10.35 -5.61
N GLN A 116 12.23 9.91 -6.87
CA GLN A 116 11.49 10.47 -8.01
C GLN A 116 10.27 9.63 -8.41
N THR A 117 10.31 8.32 -8.15
CA THR A 117 9.19 7.40 -8.44
C THR A 117 8.59 6.79 -7.18
N GLY A 118 7.31 6.44 -7.22
CA GLY A 118 6.67 5.59 -6.21
C GLY A 118 7.36 4.23 -6.16
N GLY A 119 7.89 3.86 -4.99
CA GLY A 119 8.49 2.55 -4.74
C GLY A 119 7.62 1.62 -3.88
N SER A 120 6.40 2.04 -3.56
CA SER A 120 5.44 1.24 -2.78
C SER A 120 4.45 0.55 -3.72
N THR A 121 4.18 -0.72 -3.49
CA THR A 121 3.10 -1.49 -4.11
C THR A 121 1.73 -1.05 -3.57
N ILE A 122 0.65 -1.41 -4.26
CA ILE A 122 -0.73 -1.22 -3.78
C ILE A 122 -0.92 -1.87 -2.41
N THR A 123 -0.40 -3.09 -2.19
CA THR A 123 -0.51 -3.80 -0.91
C THR A 123 0.19 -3.04 0.23
N MET A 124 1.37 -2.46 -0.04
CA MET A 124 2.06 -1.59 0.93
C MET A 124 1.25 -0.33 1.23
N GLN A 125 0.58 0.23 0.23
CA GLN A 125 -0.32 1.37 0.43
C GLN A 125 -1.55 0.99 1.27
N VAL A 126 -2.12 -0.21 1.09
CA VAL A 126 -3.19 -0.73 1.96
C VAL A 126 -2.71 -0.85 3.39
N ALA A 127 -1.55 -1.50 3.63
CA ALA A 127 -0.96 -1.61 4.96
C ALA A 127 -0.81 -0.24 5.64
N LYS A 128 -0.26 0.74 4.90
CA LYS A 128 -0.07 2.11 5.37
C LYS A 128 -1.41 2.77 5.73
N ASN A 129 -2.42 2.68 4.87
CA ASN A 129 -3.66 3.43 5.00
C ASN A 129 -4.61 2.87 6.09
N TYR A 130 -4.46 1.60 6.45
CA TYR A 130 -5.31 0.94 7.45
C TYR A 130 -4.67 0.82 8.83
N PHE A 131 -3.35 0.63 8.91
CA PHE A 131 -2.69 0.30 10.19
C PHE A 131 -1.70 1.35 10.68
N LEU A 132 -1.19 2.21 9.81
CA LEU A 132 -0.06 3.08 10.15
C LEU A 132 -0.48 4.55 10.21
N THR A 133 0.20 5.31 11.07
CA THR A 133 0.08 6.77 11.11
C THR A 133 0.88 7.42 9.99
N SER A 134 0.63 8.71 9.75
CA SER A 134 1.28 9.50 8.69
C SER A 134 2.75 9.85 8.94
N GLU A 135 3.31 9.51 10.11
CA GLU A 135 4.68 9.81 10.50
C GLU A 135 5.69 9.15 9.55
N ARG A 136 6.69 9.87 9.05
CA ARG A 136 7.68 9.29 8.13
C ARG A 136 8.93 8.82 8.88
N SER A 137 8.99 7.53 9.21
CA SER A 137 10.17 6.89 9.80
C SER A 137 10.59 5.61 9.06
N PHE A 138 11.86 5.23 9.20
CA PHE A 138 12.39 3.98 8.63
C PHE A 138 11.75 2.74 9.27
N SER A 139 11.53 2.78 10.58
CA SER A 139 10.79 1.72 11.30
C SER A 139 9.39 1.54 10.73
N ARG A 140 8.62 2.63 10.51
CA ARG A 140 7.30 2.56 9.86
C ARG A 140 7.39 1.91 8.48
N LYS A 141 8.42 2.25 7.69
CA LYS A 141 8.57 1.66 6.35
C LYS A 141 8.83 0.16 6.38
N ILE A 142 9.59 -0.33 7.35
CA ILE A 142 9.75 -1.77 7.56
C ILE A 142 8.43 -2.40 8.00
N THR A 143 7.70 -1.79 8.94
CA THR A 143 6.38 -2.25 9.36
C THR A 143 5.40 -2.36 8.19
N GLU A 144 5.41 -1.39 7.27
CA GLU A 144 4.62 -1.39 6.03
C GLU A 144 4.95 -2.61 5.14
N ILE A 145 6.24 -2.94 4.98
CA ILE A 145 6.70 -4.12 4.22
C ILE A 145 6.22 -5.42 4.89
N LEU A 146 6.37 -5.54 6.20
CA LEU A 146 5.97 -6.75 6.93
C LEU A 146 4.46 -6.97 6.88
N LEU A 147 3.68 -5.91 7.06
CA LEU A 147 2.22 -5.96 6.94
C LEU A 147 1.79 -6.30 5.51
N ALA A 148 2.42 -5.74 4.48
CA ALA A 148 2.10 -6.06 3.09
C ALA A 148 2.31 -7.55 2.78
N LEU A 149 3.41 -8.14 3.28
CA LEU A 149 3.67 -9.57 3.16
C LEU A 149 2.61 -10.42 3.89
N GLN A 150 2.13 -9.97 5.05
CA GLN A 150 1.09 -10.68 5.81
C GLN A 150 -0.29 -10.55 5.15
N ILE A 151 -0.61 -9.38 4.59
CA ILE A 151 -1.82 -9.12 3.81
C ILE A 151 -1.93 -10.11 2.64
N GLU A 152 -0.87 -10.27 1.85
CA GLU A 152 -0.88 -11.17 0.68
C GLU A 152 -0.89 -12.65 1.03
N ARG A 153 -0.61 -12.99 2.29
CA ARG A 153 -0.80 -14.36 2.80
C ARG A 153 -2.24 -14.68 3.13
N GLN A 154 -3.03 -13.67 3.45
CA GLN A 154 -4.37 -13.87 4.01
C GLN A 154 -5.48 -13.43 3.05
N LEU A 155 -5.19 -12.47 2.17
CA LEU A 155 -6.14 -11.84 1.26
C LEU A 155 -5.76 -12.11 -0.21
N THR A 156 -6.77 -12.23 -1.06
CA THR A 156 -6.60 -12.32 -2.51
C THR A 156 -6.28 -10.95 -3.12
N LYS A 157 -5.79 -10.93 -4.36
CA LYS A 157 -5.54 -9.69 -5.12
C LYS A 157 -6.78 -8.82 -5.25
N ASP A 158 -7.92 -9.44 -5.50
CA ASP A 158 -9.23 -8.77 -5.58
C ASP A 158 -9.63 -8.13 -4.25
N GLU A 159 -9.47 -8.85 -3.12
CA GLU A 159 -9.73 -8.31 -1.77
C GLU A 159 -8.81 -7.11 -1.48
N ILE A 160 -7.53 -7.19 -1.86
CA ILE A 160 -6.55 -6.10 -1.69
C ILE A 160 -6.92 -4.87 -2.52
N LEU A 161 -7.31 -5.08 -3.78
CA LEU A 161 -7.77 -3.98 -4.66
C LEU A 161 -9.04 -3.34 -4.11
N GLU A 162 -10.00 -4.12 -3.64
CA GLU A 162 -11.23 -3.61 -3.01
C GLU A 162 -10.91 -2.72 -1.79
N LEU A 163 -10.03 -3.17 -0.90
CA LEU A 163 -9.58 -2.38 0.25
C LEU A 163 -8.88 -1.09 -0.20
N TYR A 164 -8.01 -1.18 -1.21
CA TYR A 164 -7.30 -0.02 -1.74
C TYR A 164 -8.27 1.02 -2.29
N VAL A 165 -9.13 0.65 -3.24
CA VAL A 165 -10.01 1.59 -3.94
C VAL A 165 -11.08 2.21 -3.05
N ASN A 166 -11.41 1.61 -1.91
CA ASN A 166 -12.40 2.15 -0.97
C ASN A 166 -11.80 3.04 0.12
N LYS A 167 -10.47 2.99 0.30
CA LYS A 167 -9.77 3.74 1.37
C LYS A 167 -9.03 4.95 0.87
N ILE A 168 -8.49 4.90 -0.35
CA ILE A 168 -7.58 5.93 -0.87
C ILE A 168 -8.20 7.33 -0.84
N TYR A 169 -7.42 8.33 -0.45
CA TYR A 169 -7.87 9.73 -0.45
C TYR A 169 -7.60 10.35 -1.82
N LEU A 170 -8.64 10.90 -2.45
CA LEU A 170 -8.60 11.44 -3.81
C LEU A 170 -8.96 12.94 -3.87
N GLY A 171 -8.76 13.66 -2.76
CA GLY A 171 -9.06 15.10 -2.68
C GLY A 171 -10.53 15.38 -2.38
N ASN A 172 -10.86 16.65 -2.08
CA ASN A 172 -12.25 17.11 -1.84
C ASN A 172 -13.05 16.27 -0.82
N ARG A 173 -12.36 15.75 0.21
CA ARG A 173 -12.93 14.81 1.22
C ARG A 173 -13.43 13.50 0.62
N ALA A 174 -13.13 13.19 -0.64
CA ALA A 174 -13.46 11.92 -1.29
C ALA A 174 -12.47 10.84 -0.86
N TYR A 175 -12.99 9.82 -0.19
CA TYR A 175 -12.27 8.62 0.15
C TYR A 175 -12.88 7.45 -0.62
N GLY A 176 -12.07 6.91 -1.50
CA GLY A 176 -12.41 5.86 -2.43
C GLY A 176 -12.89 6.36 -3.79
N ILE A 177 -12.79 5.49 -4.79
CA ILE A 177 -12.94 5.86 -6.21
C ILE A 177 -14.37 6.26 -6.57
N GLU A 178 -15.37 5.60 -5.98
CA GLU A 178 -16.78 5.91 -6.24
C GLU A 178 -17.16 7.29 -5.70
N ALA A 179 -16.72 7.59 -4.47
CA ALA A 179 -16.92 8.92 -3.91
C ALA A 179 -16.21 9.98 -4.75
N ALA A 180 -15.00 9.71 -5.23
CA ALA A 180 -14.28 10.62 -6.11
C ALA A 180 -15.02 10.82 -7.43
N ALA A 181 -15.52 9.77 -8.05
CA ALA A 181 -16.29 9.86 -9.30
C ALA A 181 -17.48 10.83 -9.14
N GLN A 182 -18.28 10.67 -8.08
CA GLN A 182 -19.43 11.55 -7.78
C GLN A 182 -19.06 12.99 -7.42
N VAL A 183 -17.83 13.22 -6.92
CA VAL A 183 -17.36 14.57 -6.58
C VAL A 183 -16.90 15.33 -7.83
N TYR A 184 -16.28 14.63 -8.79
CA TYR A 184 -15.61 15.27 -9.92
C TYR A 184 -16.41 15.23 -11.24
N TYR A 185 -17.39 14.32 -11.36
CA TYR A 185 -18.17 14.07 -12.58
C TYR A 185 -19.67 13.94 -12.27
#